data_AF-F8MRV8-F1
#
_entry.id   AF-F8MRV8-F1
#
_cell.length_a   1.000
_cell.length_b   1.000
_cell.length_c   1.000
_cell.angle_alpha   90.00
_cell.angle_beta   90.00
_cell.angle_gamma   90.00
#
_symmetry.space_group_name_H-M   'P 1'
#
loop_
_entity.id
_entity.type
_entity.pdbx_description
1 polymer ?
#
loop_
_entity_poly.entity_id
_entity_poly.type
_entity_poly.pdbx_seq_one_letter_code
_entity_poly.pdbx_strand_id
1 'polypeptide(L)'
;MSRISDAVKADHALITEAYHAISSAEPEDRHSLRNKFIWALDRYLRVEDLVLTPALEQHLASHGHQRRQRLSDDFESINSKLRHMQRFDPAQESFNSSLHAIWVDLQPHVLEEERSDLHRLEDNISEAESTELSNKYNKIKDMLQKPYGKDGAPDSRILSAILEMPRQDLIVKLGLTELRSDVRLSCEETNTEDTQRRNNKEELIIVSTIGDNDPIDPRNWPLAARCKNIAILFILIFAQGYSAGAESMANADIAEEYGVDSALEALSTAMYLFAAVIAPIAGGFIIADPYLGWHWTEWVTLVISGTAFLVSFLFLPETYLPKLLDWKAEHLRRLTNDQRYVSAHAQNLRQKSFAQRLRTRLSLPLKFIHTESVITVLGVYLILLYTLLFTFLSGFDQIFRQAHDLDEGQTGACFGALAAGATSFMLAVPGLYLWARRREARLASSTQDANATLEPEFRLYPGFVAGPLLPAALFWLGWTDVEMIPMWSVLGACFLFGLVLMALYTSSYGYIVDSYGVHAGSALSAITMLRYIIAGGMALGTRPLFTVPGFGVKWTMTILGCVAVVLAPAPFVFWKMGPKLRKRSAYAISPCEK
;
A
#
# COMPACT_ATOMS: atom_id res chain seq x y z
N MET A 1 -59.97 -14.73 4.50
CA MET A 1 -58.75 -14.07 5.01
C MET A 1 -57.85 -13.86 3.80
N SER A 2 -57.37 -12.64 3.56
CA SER A 2 -56.55 -12.33 2.37
C SER A 2 -55.17 -12.93 2.53
N ARG A 3 -54.66 -13.59 1.50
CA ARG A 3 -53.29 -14.12 1.49
C ARG A 3 -52.28 -12.99 1.37
N ILE A 4 -51.02 -13.24 1.73
CA ILE A 4 -49.97 -12.21 1.60
C ILE A 4 -49.80 -11.79 0.14
N SER A 5 -49.95 -12.73 -0.80
CA SER A 5 -49.93 -12.42 -2.24
C SER A 5 -50.98 -11.40 -2.67
N ASP A 6 -52.17 -11.43 -2.06
CA ASP A 6 -53.27 -10.53 -2.41
C ASP A 6 -53.01 -9.12 -1.87
N ALA A 7 -52.42 -9.02 -0.68
CA ALA A 7 -52.09 -7.75 -0.04
C ALA A 7 -51.01 -6.98 -0.81
N VAL A 8 -49.98 -7.68 -1.29
CA VAL A 8 -48.90 -7.09 -2.09
C VAL A 8 -49.39 -6.67 -3.48
N LYS A 9 -50.13 -7.54 -4.19
CA LYS A 9 -50.71 -7.22 -5.51
C LYS A 9 -51.64 -6.00 -5.46
N ALA A 10 -52.36 -5.82 -4.36
CA ALA A 10 -53.19 -4.63 -4.16
C ALA A 10 -52.35 -3.34 -4.08
N ASP A 11 -51.16 -3.36 -3.46
CA ASP A 11 -50.25 -2.20 -3.45
C ASP A 11 -49.61 -1.96 -4.81
N HIS A 12 -49.23 -3.01 -5.56
CA HIS A 12 -48.73 -2.86 -6.93
C HIS A 12 -49.75 -2.20 -7.86
N ALA A 13 -51.03 -2.58 -7.74
CA ALA A 13 -52.11 -1.97 -8.49
C ALA A 13 -52.24 -0.47 -8.17
N LEU A 14 -52.16 -0.08 -6.89
CA LEU A 14 -52.21 1.32 -6.46
C LEU A 14 -51.03 2.15 -7.00
N ILE A 15 -49.82 1.60 -7.00
CA ILE A 15 -48.63 2.27 -7.53
C ILE A 15 -48.73 2.46 -9.05
N THR A 16 -49.20 1.42 -9.74
CA THR A 16 -49.41 1.44 -11.21
C THR A 16 -50.48 2.45 -11.60
N GLU A 17 -51.60 2.48 -10.88
CA GLU A 17 -52.66 3.46 -11.07
C GLU A 17 -52.15 4.89 -10.84
N ALA A 18 -51.39 5.11 -9.74
CA ALA A 18 -50.80 6.41 -9.44
C ALA A 18 -49.81 6.88 -10.50
N TYR A 19 -49.00 5.98 -11.07
CA TYR A 19 -48.09 6.26 -12.18
C TYR A 19 -48.84 6.68 -13.45
N HIS A 20 -49.87 5.92 -13.83
CA HIS A 20 -50.64 6.26 -15.02
C HIS A 20 -51.38 7.58 -14.83
N ALA A 21 -52.00 7.80 -13.67
CA ALA A 21 -52.71 9.03 -13.34
C ALA A 21 -51.80 10.27 -13.45
N ILE A 22 -50.55 10.20 -12.97
CA ILE A 22 -49.63 11.33 -13.09
C ILE A 22 -49.08 11.50 -14.50
N SER A 23 -48.87 10.41 -15.24
CA SER A 23 -48.34 10.46 -16.61
C SER A 23 -49.33 11.09 -17.61
N SER A 24 -50.64 10.92 -17.39
CA SER A 24 -51.70 11.41 -18.27
C SER A 24 -52.34 12.73 -17.81
N ALA A 25 -51.97 13.25 -16.63
CA ALA A 25 -52.56 14.49 -16.08
C ALA A 25 -51.99 15.75 -16.77
N GLU A 26 -52.78 16.83 -16.79
CA GLU A 26 -52.32 18.15 -17.23
C GLU A 26 -51.36 18.77 -16.19
N PRO A 27 -50.39 19.62 -16.59
CA PRO A 27 -49.32 20.13 -15.73
C PRO A 27 -49.77 20.73 -14.38
N GLU A 28 -50.92 21.39 -14.34
CA GLU A 28 -51.44 22.09 -13.16
C GLU A 28 -51.93 21.12 -12.05
N ASP A 29 -52.41 19.92 -12.42
CA ASP A 29 -52.96 18.92 -11.49
C ASP A 29 -51.91 17.91 -10.99
N ARG A 30 -50.70 17.94 -11.56
CA ARG A 30 -49.63 16.95 -11.28
C ARG A 30 -49.02 17.08 -9.88
N HIS A 31 -49.19 18.20 -9.19
CA HIS A 31 -48.60 18.40 -7.86
C HIS A 31 -49.17 17.46 -6.79
N SER A 32 -50.51 17.30 -6.73
CA SER A 32 -51.15 16.38 -5.77
C SER A 32 -50.87 14.92 -6.17
N LEU A 33 -50.91 14.63 -7.48
CA LEU A 33 -50.65 13.28 -8.01
C LEU A 33 -49.20 12.82 -7.79
N ARG A 34 -48.22 13.73 -7.87
CA ARG A 34 -46.82 13.45 -7.54
C ARG A 34 -46.66 12.98 -6.10
N ASN A 35 -47.26 13.69 -5.15
CA ASN A 35 -47.12 13.34 -3.75
C ASN A 35 -47.82 11.99 -3.45
N LYS A 36 -48.96 11.71 -4.09
CA LYS A 36 -49.64 10.40 -4.03
C LYS A 36 -48.77 9.26 -4.56
N PHE A 37 -48.13 9.45 -5.72
CA PHE A 37 -47.25 8.45 -6.31
C PHE A 37 -46.02 8.17 -5.43
N ILE A 38 -45.31 9.22 -4.99
CA ILE A 38 -44.13 9.08 -4.13
C ILE A 38 -44.48 8.39 -2.82
N TRP A 39 -45.61 8.77 -2.21
CA TRP A 39 -46.05 8.16 -0.96
C TRP A 39 -46.46 6.69 -1.12
N ALA A 40 -47.22 6.36 -2.17
CA ALA A 40 -47.62 4.98 -2.43
C ALA A 40 -46.41 4.07 -2.61
N LEU A 41 -45.40 4.53 -3.37
CA LEU A 41 -44.18 3.79 -3.63
C LEU A 41 -43.28 3.65 -2.41
N ASP A 42 -42.97 4.74 -1.70
CA ASP A 42 -42.15 4.69 -0.47
C ASP A 42 -42.80 3.81 0.61
N ARG A 43 -44.13 3.87 0.75
CA ARG A 43 -44.88 3.03 1.69
C ARG A 43 -44.71 1.55 1.36
N TYR A 44 -44.93 1.16 0.11
CA TYR A 44 -44.79 -0.23 -0.32
C TYR A 44 -43.36 -0.74 -0.09
N LEU A 45 -42.35 0.01 -0.55
CA LEU A 45 -40.93 -0.36 -0.40
C LEU A 45 -40.55 -0.61 1.07
N ARG A 46 -41.07 0.18 2.01
CA ARG A 46 -40.82 0.00 3.44
C ARG A 46 -41.51 -1.24 4.01
N VAL A 47 -42.73 -1.53 3.60
CA VAL A 47 -43.47 -2.71 4.09
C VAL A 47 -42.88 -3.99 3.49
N GLU A 48 -42.46 -3.94 2.23
CA GLU A 48 -41.75 -5.02 1.55
C GLU A 48 -40.44 -5.37 2.29
N ASP A 49 -39.63 -4.38 2.64
CA ASP A 49 -38.38 -4.59 3.39
C ASP A 49 -38.61 -5.15 4.80
N LEU A 50 -39.68 -4.73 5.48
CA LEU A 50 -39.95 -5.13 6.87
C LEU A 50 -40.69 -6.46 7.03
N VAL A 51 -41.48 -6.87 6.02
CA VAL A 51 -42.37 -8.03 6.14
C VAL A 51 -42.09 -9.07 5.07
N LEU A 52 -42.11 -8.67 3.80
CA LEU A 52 -42.02 -9.63 2.72
C LEU A 52 -40.59 -10.17 2.56
N THR A 53 -39.58 -9.30 2.58
CA THR A 53 -38.18 -9.69 2.41
C THR A 53 -37.72 -10.66 3.50
N PRO A 54 -38.01 -10.45 4.80
CA PRO A 54 -37.72 -11.44 5.84
C PRO A 54 -38.49 -12.75 5.66
N ALA A 55 -39.75 -12.71 5.22
CA ALA A 55 -40.55 -13.92 4.97
C ALA A 55 -39.98 -14.74 3.80
N LEU A 56 -39.57 -14.07 2.72
CA LEU A 56 -38.88 -14.70 1.59
C LEU A 56 -37.56 -15.32 2.04
N GLU A 57 -36.79 -14.67 2.90
CA GLU A 57 -35.57 -15.29 3.45
C GLU A 57 -35.82 -16.50 4.32
N GLN A 58 -36.79 -16.41 5.22
CA GLN A 58 -37.09 -17.48 6.16
C GLN A 58 -37.58 -18.74 5.43
N HIS A 59 -38.40 -18.58 4.39
CA HIS A 59 -39.06 -19.70 3.71
C HIS A 59 -38.42 -20.09 2.38
N LEU A 60 -37.56 -19.24 1.80
CA LEU A 60 -36.88 -19.47 0.52
C LEU A 60 -35.38 -19.18 0.65
N ALA A 61 -34.71 -19.82 1.62
CA ALA A 61 -33.34 -19.53 2.06
C ALA A 61 -32.29 -19.21 0.97
N SER A 62 -32.31 -19.88 -0.19
CA SER A 62 -31.38 -19.60 -1.30
C SER A 62 -31.80 -18.44 -2.20
N HIS A 63 -33.10 -18.21 -2.37
CA HIS A 63 -33.64 -17.12 -3.20
C HIS A 63 -33.79 -15.81 -2.41
N GLY A 64 -34.13 -15.91 -1.12
CA GLY A 64 -34.37 -14.77 -0.25
C GLY A 64 -33.11 -13.95 0.06
N HIS A 65 -31.95 -14.57 0.29
CA HIS A 65 -30.71 -13.83 0.56
C HIS A 65 -30.21 -13.04 -0.66
N GLN A 66 -30.27 -13.65 -1.86
CA GLN A 66 -29.94 -12.95 -3.11
C GLN A 66 -30.95 -11.85 -3.45
N ARG A 67 -32.21 -12.04 -3.04
CA ARG A 67 -33.28 -11.06 -3.21
C ARG A 67 -33.08 -9.88 -2.24
N ARG A 68 -32.71 -10.13 -0.97
CA ARG A 68 -32.44 -9.07 0.02
C ARG A 68 -31.29 -8.15 -0.38
N GLN A 69 -30.18 -8.69 -0.89
CA GLN A 69 -29.05 -7.86 -1.33
C GLN A 69 -29.46 -6.93 -2.48
N ARG A 70 -30.08 -7.49 -3.54
CA ARG A 70 -30.62 -6.70 -4.67
C ARG A 70 -31.65 -5.66 -4.23
N LEU A 71 -32.57 -6.04 -3.35
CA LEU A 71 -33.58 -5.14 -2.79
C LEU A 71 -32.98 -3.99 -1.99
N SER A 72 -31.90 -4.22 -1.23
CA SER A 72 -31.26 -3.15 -0.46
C SER A 72 -30.68 -2.07 -1.38
N ASP A 73 -30.05 -2.48 -2.48
CA ASP A 73 -29.46 -1.59 -3.47
C ASP A 73 -30.53 -0.87 -4.29
N ASP A 74 -31.56 -1.60 -4.72
CA ASP A 74 -32.71 -1.05 -5.45
C ASP A 74 -33.53 -0.08 -4.58
N PHE A 75 -33.68 -0.38 -3.29
CA PHE A 75 -34.36 0.47 -2.32
C PHE A 75 -33.63 1.81 -2.12
N GLU A 76 -32.31 1.80 -1.95
CA GLU A 76 -31.54 3.05 -1.83
C GLU A 76 -31.51 3.83 -3.15
N SER A 77 -31.39 3.14 -4.27
CA SER A 77 -31.44 3.71 -5.61
C SER A 77 -32.78 4.41 -5.88
N ILE A 78 -33.91 3.71 -5.70
CA ILE A 78 -35.25 4.26 -5.93
C ILE A 78 -35.54 5.39 -4.94
N ASN A 79 -35.18 5.26 -3.66
CA ASN A 79 -35.35 6.35 -2.69
C ASN A 79 -34.53 7.60 -3.04
N SER A 80 -33.30 7.42 -3.54
CA SER A 80 -32.48 8.56 -4.00
C SER A 80 -33.13 9.27 -5.19
N LYS A 81 -33.72 8.52 -6.13
CA LYS A 81 -34.45 9.06 -7.29
C LYS A 81 -35.75 9.74 -6.86
N LEU A 82 -36.47 9.21 -5.88
CA LEU A 82 -37.67 9.84 -5.32
C LEU A 82 -37.34 11.17 -4.64
N ARG A 83 -36.25 11.24 -3.86
CA ARG A 83 -35.77 12.50 -3.25
C ARG A 83 -35.39 13.54 -4.30
N HIS A 84 -34.74 13.11 -5.38
CA HIS A 84 -34.39 13.98 -6.50
C HIS A 84 -35.64 14.48 -7.24
N MET A 85 -36.62 13.60 -7.49
CA MET A 85 -37.89 13.93 -8.15
C MET A 85 -38.74 14.94 -7.36
N GLN A 86 -38.71 14.92 -6.03
CA GLN A 86 -39.43 15.91 -5.21
C GLN A 86 -39.00 17.36 -5.48
N ARG A 87 -37.75 17.58 -5.91
CA ARG A 87 -37.19 18.91 -6.15
C ARG A 87 -37.60 19.50 -7.49
N PHE A 88 -38.10 18.69 -8.41
CA PHE A 88 -38.55 19.15 -9.72
C PHE A 88 -39.98 19.69 -9.68
N ASP A 89 -40.20 20.74 -10.46
CA ASP A 89 -41.52 21.26 -10.77
C ASP A 89 -42.24 20.26 -11.71
N PRO A 90 -43.41 19.71 -11.33
CA PRO A 90 -44.17 18.76 -12.15
C PRO A 90 -44.58 19.27 -13.54
N ALA A 91 -44.53 20.59 -13.77
CA ALA A 91 -44.79 21.20 -15.06
C ALA A 91 -43.59 21.17 -16.03
N GLN A 92 -42.39 20.82 -15.55
CA GLN A 92 -41.17 20.80 -16.36
C GLN A 92 -40.90 19.44 -17.01
N GLU A 93 -40.27 19.44 -18.18
CA GLU A 93 -39.94 18.21 -18.93
C GLU A 93 -38.95 17.29 -18.17
N SER A 94 -38.11 17.86 -17.30
CA SER A 94 -37.21 17.15 -16.39
C SER A 94 -37.95 16.24 -15.40
N PHE A 95 -39.18 16.60 -15.03
CA PHE A 95 -40.04 15.78 -14.18
C PHE A 95 -40.47 14.48 -14.88
N ASN A 96 -40.87 14.56 -16.16
CA ASN A 96 -41.28 13.39 -16.93
C ASN A 96 -40.11 12.41 -17.12
N SER A 97 -38.90 12.93 -17.33
CA SER A 97 -37.69 12.10 -17.44
C SER A 97 -37.38 11.37 -16.12
N SER A 98 -37.56 12.04 -14.98
CA SER A 98 -37.35 11.46 -13.66
C SER A 98 -38.40 10.41 -13.31
N LEU A 99 -39.68 10.71 -13.61
CA LEU A 99 -40.80 9.79 -13.43
C LEU A 99 -40.63 8.52 -14.27
N HIS A 100 -40.23 8.68 -15.54
CA HIS A 100 -39.99 7.54 -16.43
C HIS A 100 -38.80 6.68 -15.96
N ALA A 101 -37.71 7.30 -15.51
CA ALA A 101 -36.55 6.58 -14.98
C ALA A 101 -36.90 5.73 -13.75
N ILE A 102 -37.74 6.23 -12.84
CA ILE A 102 -38.20 5.45 -11.68
C ILE A 102 -39.06 4.27 -12.13
N TRP A 103 -39.95 4.49 -13.11
CA TRP A 103 -40.85 3.43 -13.58
C TRP A 103 -40.11 2.31 -14.31
N VAL A 104 -39.09 2.64 -15.11
CA VAL A 104 -38.27 1.65 -15.82
C VAL A 104 -37.58 0.68 -14.86
N ASP A 105 -37.15 1.16 -13.69
CA ASP A 105 -36.52 0.31 -12.68
C ASP A 105 -37.54 -0.46 -11.84
N LEU A 106 -38.70 0.15 -11.55
CA LEU A 106 -39.74 -0.44 -10.71
C LEU A 106 -40.56 -1.52 -11.43
N GLN A 107 -40.85 -1.34 -12.72
CA GLN A 107 -41.74 -2.24 -13.46
C GLN A 107 -41.23 -3.69 -13.53
N PRO A 108 -39.93 -3.96 -13.80
CA PRO A 108 -39.39 -5.32 -13.75
C PRO A 108 -39.51 -5.94 -12.36
N HIS A 109 -39.29 -5.16 -11.30
CA HIS A 109 -39.37 -5.62 -9.90
C HIS A 109 -40.75 -6.15 -9.54
N VAL A 110 -41.78 -5.34 -9.82
CA VAL A 110 -43.19 -5.70 -9.58
C VAL A 110 -43.58 -6.96 -10.38
N LEU A 111 -43.14 -7.06 -11.63
CA LEU A 111 -43.46 -8.21 -12.48
C LEU A 111 -42.77 -9.50 -12.02
N GLU A 112 -41.53 -9.42 -11.55
CA GLU A 112 -40.80 -10.56 -11.01
C GLU A 112 -41.46 -11.05 -9.72
N GLU A 113 -41.83 -10.14 -8.83
CA GLU A 113 -42.45 -10.46 -7.55
C GLU A 113 -43.83 -11.11 -7.72
N GLU A 114 -44.67 -10.55 -8.61
CA GLU A 114 -46.01 -11.10 -8.86
C GLU A 114 -46.00 -12.45 -9.57
N ARG A 115 -45.02 -12.69 -10.45
CA ARG A 115 -44.98 -13.89 -11.30
C ARG A 115 -44.15 -15.01 -10.70
N SER A 116 -43.22 -14.70 -9.80
CA SER A 116 -42.29 -15.67 -9.23
C SER A 116 -42.35 -15.69 -7.70
N ASP A 117 -42.00 -14.58 -7.05
CA ASP A 117 -41.65 -14.61 -5.62
C ASP A 117 -42.87 -14.86 -4.73
N LEU A 118 -43.99 -14.21 -4.99
CA LEU A 118 -45.22 -14.44 -4.23
C LEU A 118 -45.74 -15.86 -4.42
N HIS A 119 -45.67 -16.40 -5.64
CA HIS A 119 -46.09 -17.78 -5.90
C HIS A 119 -45.24 -18.78 -5.14
N ARG A 120 -43.91 -18.62 -5.18
CA ARG A 120 -42.98 -19.47 -4.45
C ARG A 120 -43.13 -19.35 -2.94
N LEU A 121 -43.42 -18.15 -2.43
CA LEU A 121 -43.65 -17.96 -1.00
C LEU A 121 -44.91 -18.70 -0.57
N GLU A 122 -46.03 -18.51 -1.27
CA GLU A 122 -47.30 -19.18 -0.98
C GLU A 122 -47.22 -20.71 -1.11
N ASP A 123 -46.38 -21.23 -2.01
CA ASP A 123 -46.15 -22.67 -2.14
C ASP A 123 -45.35 -23.27 -0.96
N ASN A 124 -44.60 -22.44 -0.21
CA ASN A 124 -43.72 -22.87 0.89
C ASN A 124 -44.21 -22.49 2.30
N ILE A 125 -45.38 -21.85 2.41
CA ILE A 125 -46.00 -21.49 3.69
C ILE A 125 -47.41 -22.05 3.81
N SER A 126 -47.87 -22.28 5.03
CA SER A 126 -49.26 -22.68 5.25
C SER A 126 -50.23 -21.52 5.03
N GLU A 127 -51.50 -21.82 4.73
CA GLU A 127 -52.53 -20.80 4.52
C GLU A 127 -52.77 -19.93 5.78
N ALA A 128 -52.52 -20.50 6.97
CA ALA A 128 -52.58 -19.77 8.24
C ALA A 128 -51.43 -18.77 8.38
N GLU A 129 -50.20 -19.17 8.03
CA GLU A 129 -49.02 -18.30 8.05
C GLU A 129 -49.11 -17.22 6.97
N SER A 130 -49.59 -17.54 5.76
CA SER A 130 -49.87 -16.56 4.70
C SER A 130 -50.86 -15.48 5.16
N THR A 131 -51.91 -15.90 5.87
CA THR A 131 -52.87 -14.98 6.48
C THR A 131 -52.26 -14.13 7.59
N GLU A 132 -51.38 -14.70 8.42
CA GLU A 132 -50.68 -13.97 9.48
C GLU A 132 -49.73 -12.92 8.91
N LEU A 133 -48.95 -13.28 7.89
CA LEU A 133 -48.08 -12.34 7.17
C LEU A 133 -48.90 -11.22 6.51
N SER A 134 -50.02 -11.54 5.88
CA SER A 134 -50.96 -10.56 5.31
C SER A 134 -51.50 -9.58 6.37
N ASN A 135 -51.87 -10.09 7.54
CA ASN A 135 -52.31 -9.25 8.65
C ASN A 135 -51.18 -8.35 9.17
N LYS A 136 -49.95 -8.87 9.28
CA LYS A 136 -48.76 -8.11 9.68
C LYS A 136 -48.40 -7.03 8.66
N TYR A 137 -48.44 -7.38 7.37
CA TYR A 137 -48.23 -6.48 6.24
C TYR A 137 -49.21 -5.30 6.29
N ASN A 138 -50.52 -5.59 6.38
CA ASN A 138 -51.55 -4.56 6.46
C ASN A 138 -51.47 -3.74 7.75
N LYS A 139 -51.14 -4.35 8.89
CA LYS A 139 -50.96 -3.63 10.16
C LYS A 139 -49.83 -2.61 10.09
N ILE A 140 -48.67 -2.97 9.52
CA ILE A 140 -47.55 -2.02 9.37
C ILE A 140 -47.91 -0.93 8.36
N LYS A 141 -48.57 -1.29 7.26
CA LYS A 141 -49.10 -0.37 6.27
C LYS A 141 -50.09 0.65 6.88
N ASP A 142 -50.93 0.21 7.82
CA ASP A 142 -51.86 1.09 8.54
C ASP A 142 -51.11 1.97 9.56
N MET A 143 -50.07 1.47 10.21
CA MET A 143 -49.20 2.27 11.10
C MET A 143 -48.44 3.37 10.34
N LEU A 144 -48.07 3.12 9.10
CA LEU A 144 -47.48 4.11 8.19
C LEU A 144 -48.52 5.11 7.65
N GLN A 145 -49.80 4.78 7.73
CA GLN A 145 -50.90 5.67 7.35
C GLN A 145 -51.32 6.55 8.54
N LYS A 146 -50.90 7.82 8.53
CA LYS A 146 -51.59 8.87 9.30
C LYS A 146 -52.70 9.48 8.44
N PRO A 147 -53.80 10.02 9.01
CA PRO A 147 -54.79 10.72 8.20
C PRO A 147 -54.14 11.95 7.56
N TYR A 148 -53.87 11.87 6.26
CA TYR A 148 -53.27 12.94 5.48
C TYR A 148 -54.34 13.66 4.65
N GLY A 149 -54.66 14.92 5.02
CA GLY A 149 -55.45 15.85 4.20
C GLY A 149 -56.76 15.32 3.60
N LYS A 150 -57.33 16.04 2.63
CA LYS A 150 -58.52 15.58 1.87
C LYS A 150 -58.18 14.54 0.80
N ASP A 151 -56.91 14.44 0.42
CA ASP A 151 -56.40 13.67 -0.72
C ASP A 151 -55.72 12.34 -0.32
N GLY A 152 -55.59 12.05 0.97
CA GLY A 152 -55.02 10.79 1.48
C GLY A 152 -53.49 10.68 1.39
N ALA A 153 -52.78 11.69 0.86
CA ALA A 153 -51.32 11.71 0.75
C ALA A 153 -50.69 12.88 1.52
N PRO A 154 -49.47 12.72 2.09
CA PRO A 154 -48.80 13.77 2.86
C PRO A 154 -48.36 14.95 2.00
N ASP A 155 -48.37 16.14 2.59
CA ASP A 155 -47.80 17.35 1.98
C ASP A 155 -46.29 17.19 1.75
N SER A 156 -45.73 17.94 0.79
CA SER A 156 -44.33 17.84 0.35
C SER A 156 -43.29 17.91 1.48
N ARG A 157 -43.54 18.75 2.51
CA ARG A 157 -42.66 18.89 3.68
C ARG A 157 -42.65 17.66 4.58
N ILE A 158 -43.79 16.98 4.71
CA ILE A 158 -43.90 15.75 5.51
C ILE A 158 -43.30 14.60 4.72
N LEU A 159 -43.55 14.57 3.40
CA LEU A 159 -43.00 13.58 2.48
C LEU A 159 -41.47 13.61 2.45
N SER A 160 -40.84 14.79 2.45
CA SER A 160 -39.37 14.91 2.52
C SER A 160 -38.81 14.37 3.83
N ALA A 161 -39.46 14.67 4.96
CA ALA A 161 -39.05 14.16 6.28
C ALA A 161 -39.23 12.65 6.42
N ILE A 162 -40.20 12.06 5.73
CA ILE A 162 -40.39 10.59 5.66
C ILE A 162 -39.27 9.96 4.82
N LEU A 163 -38.98 10.52 3.63
CA LEU A 163 -37.92 10.00 2.76
C LEU A 163 -36.52 10.11 3.37
N GLU A 164 -36.26 11.09 4.25
CA GLU A 164 -34.97 11.30 4.92
C GLU A 164 -34.77 10.42 6.16
N MET A 165 -35.79 9.67 6.60
CA MET A 165 -35.69 8.86 7.81
C MET A 165 -34.86 7.59 7.60
N PRO A 166 -33.79 7.36 8.40
CA PRO A 166 -32.99 6.14 8.33
C PRO A 166 -33.82 4.89 8.63
N ARG A 167 -33.49 3.78 7.98
CA ARG A 167 -34.15 2.47 8.18
C ARG A 167 -34.19 2.05 9.66
N GLN A 168 -33.09 2.27 10.36
CA GLN A 168 -32.93 1.92 11.78
C GLN A 168 -33.91 2.70 12.67
N ASP A 169 -34.13 3.99 12.37
CA ASP A 169 -35.07 4.84 13.11
C ASP A 169 -36.53 4.46 12.84
N LEU A 170 -36.82 3.93 11.65
CA LEU A 170 -38.15 3.45 11.28
C LEU A 170 -38.52 2.17 12.08
N ILE A 171 -37.59 1.22 12.19
CA ILE A 171 -37.75 -0.02 12.97
C ILE A 171 -38.01 0.30 14.45
N VAL A 172 -37.26 1.27 15.00
CA VAL A 172 -37.43 1.73 16.38
C VAL A 172 -38.77 2.45 16.58
N LYS A 173 -39.17 3.33 15.66
CA LYS A 173 -40.45 4.07 15.76
C LYS A 173 -41.69 3.18 15.61
N LEU A 174 -41.59 2.12 14.81
CA LEU A 174 -42.67 1.15 14.63
C LEU A 174 -42.72 0.10 15.75
N GLY A 175 -41.79 0.17 16.73
CA GLY A 175 -41.75 -0.75 17.87
C GLY A 175 -41.34 -2.18 17.50
N LEU A 176 -40.65 -2.36 16.37
CA LEU A 176 -40.28 -3.66 15.81
C LEU A 176 -38.92 -4.18 16.34
N THR A 177 -38.50 -3.74 17.52
CA THR A 177 -37.20 -4.07 18.13
C THR A 177 -37.01 -5.55 18.47
N GLU A 178 -38.10 -6.34 18.50
CA GLU A 178 -38.07 -7.78 18.78
C GLU A 178 -37.50 -8.63 17.62
N LEU A 179 -37.34 -8.08 16.41
CA LEU A 179 -36.70 -8.79 15.29
C LEU A 179 -35.18 -8.97 15.42
N ARG A 180 -34.57 -8.50 16.53
CA ARG A 180 -33.11 -8.61 16.77
C ARG A 180 -32.72 -9.77 17.67
N SER A 181 -33.66 -10.43 18.36
CA SER A 181 -33.35 -11.43 19.38
C SER A 181 -33.29 -12.88 18.91
N ASP A 182 -33.77 -13.22 17.70
CA ASP A 182 -33.99 -14.63 17.34
C ASP A 182 -32.90 -15.30 16.48
N VAL A 183 -31.76 -14.63 16.23
CA VAL A 183 -30.69 -15.22 15.38
C VAL A 183 -29.35 -15.41 16.12
N ARG A 184 -29.31 -15.25 17.44
CA ARG A 184 -28.12 -15.66 18.23
C ARG A 184 -28.55 -16.41 19.47
N LEU A 185 -28.71 -17.73 19.33
CA LEU A 185 -28.39 -18.77 20.33
C LEU A 185 -28.82 -20.16 19.82
N SER A 186 -27.90 -20.83 19.11
CA SER A 186 -27.63 -22.26 19.32
C SER A 186 -26.23 -22.58 18.80
N CYS A 187 -25.28 -22.67 19.75
CA CYS A 187 -24.09 -23.52 19.62
C CYS A 187 -24.59 -24.99 19.59
N GLU A 188 -23.96 -25.98 18.98
CA GLU A 188 -22.54 -26.21 18.75
C GLU A 188 -22.40 -27.45 17.83
N GLU A 189 -21.19 -27.68 17.31
CA GLU A 189 -20.70 -28.90 16.66
C GLU A 189 -21.08 -29.14 15.19
N THR A 190 -20.25 -28.65 14.26
CA THR A 190 -19.28 -29.50 13.52
C THR A 190 -18.57 -28.71 12.41
N ASN A 191 -17.24 -28.70 12.48
CA ASN A 191 -16.26 -28.47 11.40
C ASN A 191 -16.71 -27.67 10.17
N THR A 192 -16.45 -26.36 10.16
CA THR A 192 -16.26 -25.58 8.91
C THR A 192 -15.60 -24.23 9.20
N GLU A 193 -14.35 -24.24 9.70
CA GLU A 193 -13.56 -23.01 9.85
C GLU A 193 -13.06 -22.42 8.52
N ASP A 194 -13.26 -23.08 7.37
CA ASP A 194 -12.75 -22.63 6.06
C ASP A 194 -13.75 -21.85 5.19
N THR A 195 -15.00 -21.63 5.63
CA THR A 195 -16.03 -21.02 4.74
C THR A 195 -16.63 -19.70 5.25
N GLN A 196 -16.39 -19.31 6.49
CA GLN A 196 -16.96 -18.06 7.05
C GLN A 196 -16.11 -16.80 6.88
N ARG A 197 -14.84 -16.89 6.45
CA ARG A 197 -14.01 -15.70 6.15
C ARG A 197 -14.26 -15.06 4.78
N ARG A 198 -15.07 -15.68 3.90
CA ARG A 198 -15.29 -15.18 2.53
C ARG A 198 -16.55 -14.32 2.33
N ASN A 199 -17.50 -14.29 3.27
CA ASN A 199 -18.81 -13.64 3.07
C ASN A 199 -18.99 -12.27 3.75
N ASN A 200 -17.91 -11.59 4.14
CA ASN A 200 -17.99 -10.24 4.73
C ASN A 200 -17.16 -9.19 3.95
N LYS A 201 -16.91 -9.41 2.66
CA LYS A 201 -16.49 -8.33 1.75
C LYS A 201 -17.75 -7.69 1.19
N GLU A 202 -18.09 -6.54 1.74
CA GLU A 202 -19.09 -5.59 1.23
C GLU A 202 -18.98 -5.48 -0.31
N GLU A 203 -20.12 -5.40 -1.00
CA GLU A 203 -20.20 -5.20 -2.45
C GLU A 203 -19.30 -4.02 -2.87
N LEU A 204 -18.19 -4.35 -3.52
CA LEU A 204 -17.21 -3.36 -3.97
C LEU A 204 -17.83 -2.56 -5.11
N ILE A 205 -18.26 -1.33 -4.84
CA ILE A 205 -18.61 -0.36 -5.87
C ILE A 205 -17.32 0.03 -6.59
N ILE A 206 -17.10 -0.52 -7.78
CA ILE A 206 -15.95 -0.17 -8.63
C ILE A 206 -16.22 1.20 -9.23
N VAL A 207 -15.79 2.25 -8.54
CA VAL A 207 -15.81 3.63 -9.04
C VAL A 207 -14.78 3.74 -10.16
N SER A 208 -15.25 3.99 -11.38
CA SER A 208 -14.40 4.25 -12.55
C SER A 208 -14.39 5.73 -12.88
N THR A 209 -13.36 6.17 -13.61
CA THR A 209 -13.26 7.57 -14.07
C THR A 209 -14.46 7.92 -14.95
N ILE A 210 -15.08 9.08 -14.73
CA ILE A 210 -16.31 9.55 -15.39
C ILE A 210 -16.03 10.04 -16.84
N GLY A 211 -15.18 9.32 -17.58
CA GLY A 211 -14.71 9.67 -18.92
C GLY A 211 -13.41 10.48 -18.96
N ASP A 212 -13.00 10.89 -20.16
CA ASP A 212 -11.69 11.52 -20.42
C ASP A 212 -11.46 12.86 -19.70
N ASN A 213 -12.52 13.51 -19.18
CA ASN A 213 -12.47 14.81 -18.50
C ASN A 213 -12.74 14.72 -16.98
N ASP A 214 -12.58 13.55 -16.37
CA ASP A 214 -12.76 13.39 -14.93
C ASP A 214 -11.78 14.31 -14.15
N PRO A 215 -12.27 15.22 -13.28
CA PRO A 215 -11.43 16.10 -12.47
C PRO A 215 -10.57 15.36 -11.44
N ILE A 216 -10.91 14.12 -11.11
CA ILE A 216 -10.12 13.25 -10.22
C ILE A 216 -8.92 12.66 -10.97
N ASP A 217 -8.97 12.51 -12.30
CA ASP A 217 -7.82 12.06 -13.08
C ASP A 217 -6.68 13.11 -13.05
N PRO A 218 -5.50 12.79 -12.50
CA PRO A 218 -4.35 13.70 -12.47
C PRO A 218 -3.87 14.19 -13.85
N ARG A 219 -4.26 13.49 -14.93
CA ARG A 219 -3.97 13.90 -16.31
C ARG A 219 -4.74 15.16 -16.72
N ASN A 220 -5.93 15.35 -16.16
CA ASN A 220 -6.83 16.48 -16.45
C ASN A 220 -6.59 17.69 -15.56
N TRP A 221 -5.70 17.57 -14.57
CA TRP A 221 -5.37 18.68 -13.68
C TRP A 221 -4.69 19.83 -14.45
N PRO A 222 -5.00 21.09 -14.10
CA PRO A 222 -4.33 22.23 -14.70
C PRO A 222 -2.83 22.17 -14.41
N LEU A 223 -2.02 22.69 -15.33
CA LEU A 223 -0.55 22.67 -15.25
C LEU A 223 -0.05 23.17 -13.89
N ALA A 224 -0.66 24.22 -13.35
CA ALA A 224 -0.32 24.76 -12.04
C ALA A 224 -0.51 23.76 -10.88
N ALA A 225 -1.62 23.00 -10.87
CA ALA A 225 -1.87 21.98 -9.84
C ALA A 225 -0.88 20.81 -9.96
N ARG A 226 -0.57 20.39 -11.20
CA ARG A 226 0.42 19.35 -11.47
C ARG A 226 1.82 19.77 -11.02
N CYS A 227 2.25 20.98 -11.40
CA CYS A 227 3.52 21.54 -10.96
C CYS A 227 3.62 21.67 -9.43
N LYS A 228 2.55 22.11 -8.76
CA LYS A 228 2.49 22.20 -7.30
C LYS A 228 2.71 20.83 -6.65
N ASN A 229 1.98 19.80 -7.09
CA ASN A 229 2.08 18.46 -6.51
C ASN A 229 3.45 17.81 -6.79
N ILE A 230 3.97 17.99 -8.01
CA ILE A 230 5.33 17.54 -8.36
C ILE A 230 6.37 18.25 -7.49
N ALA A 231 6.24 19.56 -7.26
CA ALA A 231 7.16 20.32 -6.43
C ALA A 231 7.15 19.86 -4.97
N ILE A 232 5.97 19.59 -4.40
CA ILE A 232 5.84 19.06 -3.03
C ILE A 232 6.55 17.71 -2.92
N LEU A 233 6.26 16.77 -3.84
CA LEU A 233 6.92 15.46 -3.86
C LEU A 233 8.43 15.57 -4.06
N PHE A 234 8.87 16.46 -4.96
CA PHE A 234 10.28 16.71 -5.19
C PHE A 234 10.97 17.25 -3.93
N ILE A 235 10.36 18.20 -3.22
CA ILE A 235 10.92 18.76 -1.98
C ILE A 235 11.00 17.69 -0.89
N LEU A 236 9.97 16.86 -0.72
CA LEU A 236 9.98 15.78 0.26
C LEU A 236 11.09 14.76 -0.03
N ILE A 237 11.19 14.29 -1.28
CA ILE A 237 12.22 13.34 -1.70
C ILE A 237 13.61 13.97 -1.63
N PHE A 238 13.74 15.23 -2.03
CA PHE A 238 15.01 15.96 -1.96
C PHE A 238 15.44 16.15 -0.50
N ALA A 239 14.54 16.54 0.39
CA ALA A 239 14.86 16.70 1.81
C ALA A 239 15.30 15.36 2.44
N GLN A 240 14.62 14.27 2.12
CA GLN A 240 15.01 12.92 2.56
C GLN A 240 16.39 12.53 2.02
N GLY A 241 16.65 12.73 0.71
CA GLY A 241 17.93 12.43 0.10
C GLY A 241 19.09 13.30 0.60
N TYR A 242 18.82 14.59 0.84
CA TYR A 242 19.78 15.53 1.41
C TYR A 242 20.13 15.16 2.85
N SER A 243 19.13 14.80 3.67
CA SER A 243 19.34 14.39 5.05
C SER A 243 20.12 13.07 5.14
N ALA A 244 19.83 12.08 4.29
CA ALA A 244 20.58 10.83 4.23
C ALA A 244 22.06 11.06 3.85
N GLY A 245 22.37 12.10 3.09
CA GLY A 245 23.75 12.48 2.76
C GLY A 245 24.56 12.96 3.99
N ALA A 246 23.90 13.53 5.00
CA ALA A 246 24.57 14.05 6.19
C ALA A 246 25.19 12.93 7.05
N GLU A 247 24.53 11.78 7.16
CA GLU A 247 25.03 10.59 7.90
C GLU A 247 26.38 10.11 7.36
N SER A 248 26.55 10.14 6.03
CA SER A 248 27.78 9.64 5.38
C SER A 248 29.05 10.36 5.81
N MET A 249 28.94 11.57 6.36
CA MET A 249 30.06 12.37 6.84
C MET A 249 30.49 12.01 8.27
N ALA A 250 29.60 11.41 9.07
CA ALA A 250 29.86 11.10 10.48
C ALA A 250 30.46 9.71 10.69
N ASN A 251 30.35 8.80 9.71
CA ASN A 251 30.77 7.40 9.88
C ASN A 251 32.26 7.23 10.23
N ALA A 252 33.14 8.06 9.66
CA ALA A 252 34.57 8.00 9.95
C ALA A 252 34.90 8.53 11.35
N ASP A 253 34.32 9.67 11.73
CA ASP A 253 34.52 10.30 13.04
C ASP A 253 33.98 9.41 14.17
N ILE A 254 32.82 8.77 13.97
CA ILE A 254 32.22 7.82 14.93
C ILE A 254 33.11 6.56 15.06
N ALA A 255 33.66 6.04 13.96
CA ALA A 255 34.55 4.89 14.02
C ALA A 255 35.84 5.18 14.81
N GLU A 256 36.39 6.39 14.66
CA GLU A 256 37.56 6.88 15.40
C GLU A 256 37.27 7.07 16.89
N GLU A 257 36.16 7.75 17.25
CA GLU A 257 35.81 8.05 18.64
C GLU A 257 35.51 6.80 19.48
N TYR A 258 34.81 5.81 18.90
CA TYR A 258 34.52 4.55 19.60
C TYR A 258 35.65 3.52 19.49
N GLY A 259 36.71 3.78 18.73
CA GLY A 259 37.81 2.85 18.51
C GLY A 259 37.38 1.55 17.81
N VAL A 260 36.38 1.63 16.92
CA VAL A 260 35.77 0.47 16.24
C VAL A 260 36.02 0.56 14.74
N ASP A 261 37.12 -0.05 14.30
CA ASP A 261 37.66 0.13 12.94
C ASP A 261 36.93 -0.64 11.81
N SER A 262 35.85 -1.38 12.12
CA SER A 262 35.10 -2.15 11.09
C SER A 262 33.74 -2.72 11.52
N ALA A 263 33.53 -2.97 12.82
CA ALA A 263 32.30 -3.61 13.30
C ALA A 263 31.08 -2.68 13.25
N LEU A 264 31.28 -1.36 13.40
CA LEU A 264 30.18 -0.40 13.37
C LEU A 264 29.64 -0.18 11.95
N GLU A 265 30.51 -0.18 10.94
CA GLU A 265 30.13 0.00 9.53
C GLU A 265 29.23 -1.13 9.03
N ALA A 266 29.57 -2.37 9.40
CA ALA A 266 28.76 -3.54 9.07
C ALA A 266 27.42 -3.52 9.84
N LEU A 267 27.43 -3.08 11.10
CA LEU A 267 26.24 -3.01 11.94
C LEU A 267 25.28 -1.91 11.49
N SER A 268 25.76 -0.69 11.22
CA SER A 268 24.91 0.42 10.77
C SER A 268 24.24 0.11 9.43
N THR A 269 25.01 -0.42 8.47
CA THR A 269 24.50 -0.87 7.17
C THR A 269 23.47 -1.98 7.33
N ALA A 270 23.72 -2.95 8.23
CA ALA A 270 22.78 -4.03 8.51
C ALA A 270 21.49 -3.51 9.17
N MET A 271 21.57 -2.56 10.11
CA MET A 271 20.41 -1.97 10.76
C MET A 271 19.55 -1.15 9.79
N TYR A 272 20.17 -0.37 8.90
CA TYR A 272 19.46 0.37 7.86
C TYR A 272 18.68 -0.59 6.95
N LEU A 273 19.34 -1.64 6.46
CA LEU A 273 18.71 -2.60 5.57
C LEU A 273 17.66 -3.44 6.31
N PHE A 274 17.86 -3.77 7.59
CA PHE A 274 16.88 -4.43 8.44
C PHE A 274 15.60 -3.59 8.60
N ALA A 275 15.73 -2.29 8.84
CA ALA A 275 14.59 -1.37 8.88
C ALA A 275 13.82 -1.35 7.54
N ALA A 276 14.53 -1.40 6.41
CA ALA A 276 13.92 -1.44 5.08
C ALA A 276 13.07 -2.69 4.82
N VAL A 277 13.37 -3.81 5.49
CA VAL A 277 12.62 -5.07 5.34
C VAL A 277 11.48 -5.20 6.36
N ILE A 278 11.57 -4.54 7.52
CA ILE A 278 10.47 -4.48 8.50
C ILE A 278 9.40 -3.46 8.11
N ALA A 279 9.79 -2.34 7.50
CA ALA A 279 8.85 -1.27 7.17
C ALA A 279 7.61 -1.74 6.36
N PRO A 280 7.74 -2.61 5.33
CA PRO A 280 6.58 -3.15 4.62
C PRO A 280 5.64 -4.01 5.48
N ILE A 281 6.14 -4.66 6.52
CA ILE A 281 5.33 -5.47 7.44
C ILE A 281 4.41 -4.55 8.22
N ALA A 282 4.98 -3.51 8.86
CA ALA A 282 4.20 -2.52 9.59
C ALA A 282 3.23 -1.78 8.66
N GLY A 283 3.67 -1.38 7.46
CA GLY A 283 2.83 -0.73 6.46
C GLY A 283 1.65 -1.58 6.03
N GLY A 284 1.85 -2.89 5.79
CA GLY A 284 0.78 -3.80 5.39
C GLY A 284 -0.32 -3.94 6.44
N PHE A 285 0.04 -4.03 7.74
CA PHE A 285 -0.95 -4.09 8.81
C PHE A 285 -1.67 -2.76 9.06
N ILE A 286 -1.00 -1.61 8.85
CA ILE A 286 -1.63 -0.29 8.97
C ILE A 286 -2.69 -0.13 7.89
N ILE A 287 -2.39 -0.50 6.64
CA ILE A 287 -3.31 -0.32 5.51
C ILE A 287 -4.47 -1.33 5.55
N ALA A 288 -4.23 -2.54 6.09
CA ALA A 288 -5.26 -3.56 6.21
C ALA A 288 -6.40 -3.19 7.17
N ASP A 289 -6.20 -2.24 8.08
CA ASP A 289 -7.23 -1.78 9.00
C ASP A 289 -8.14 -0.74 8.30
N PRO A 290 -9.46 -1.00 8.15
CA PRO A 290 -10.39 -0.10 7.48
C PRO A 290 -10.48 1.31 8.09
N TYR A 291 -10.14 1.45 9.37
CA TYR A 291 -10.16 2.74 10.08
C TYR A 291 -8.86 3.53 9.89
N LEU A 292 -7.78 2.86 9.51
CA LEU A 292 -6.45 3.45 9.31
C LEU A 292 -6.18 3.58 7.81
N GLY A 293 -6.59 4.71 7.21
CA GLY A 293 -6.25 5.00 5.81
C GLY A 293 -4.73 5.11 5.58
N TRP A 294 -4.29 5.04 4.31
CA TRP A 294 -2.87 5.08 3.91
C TRP A 294 -2.08 6.26 4.49
N HIS A 295 -2.71 7.39 4.80
CA HIS A 295 -2.05 8.53 5.45
C HIS A 295 -1.41 8.17 6.79
N TRP A 296 -1.92 7.15 7.51
CA TRP A 296 -1.36 6.71 8.78
C TRP A 296 0.05 6.11 8.65
N THR A 297 0.42 5.56 7.50
CA THR A 297 1.80 5.11 7.28
C THR A 297 2.78 6.29 7.31
N GLU A 298 2.35 7.44 6.78
CA GLU A 298 3.12 8.69 6.82
C GLU A 298 3.12 9.31 8.22
N TRP A 299 1.98 9.32 8.91
CA TRP A 299 1.90 9.85 10.29
C TRP A 299 2.78 9.06 11.26
N VAL A 300 2.78 7.73 11.19
CA VAL A 300 3.64 6.89 12.03
C VAL A 300 5.11 7.18 11.74
N THR A 301 5.48 7.29 10.46
CA THR A 301 6.86 7.63 10.06
C THR A 301 7.27 9.02 10.58
N LEU A 302 6.35 9.99 10.52
CA LEU A 302 6.56 11.35 11.05
C LEU A 302 6.72 11.35 12.56
N VAL A 303 5.93 10.57 13.30
CA VAL A 303 6.03 10.47 14.76
C VAL A 303 7.38 9.87 15.14
N ILE A 304 7.76 8.74 14.56
CA ILE A 304 9.03 8.05 14.87
C ILE A 304 10.23 8.96 14.53
N SER A 305 10.26 9.48 13.30
CA SER A 305 11.37 10.33 12.82
C SER A 305 11.40 11.67 13.54
N GLY A 306 10.23 12.26 13.82
CA GLY A 306 10.08 13.52 14.53
C GLY A 306 10.53 13.41 15.99
N THR A 307 10.19 12.31 16.68
CA THR A 307 10.69 12.06 18.03
C THR A 307 12.20 11.85 18.04
N ALA A 308 12.74 11.04 17.12
CA ALA A 308 14.19 10.85 17.00
C ALA A 308 14.92 12.17 16.70
N PHE A 309 14.35 13.02 15.84
CA PHE A 309 14.86 14.36 15.55
C PHE A 309 14.81 15.26 16.79
N LEU A 310 13.70 15.30 17.53
CA LEU A 310 13.57 16.11 18.74
C LEU A 310 14.57 15.69 19.83
N VAL A 311 14.75 14.39 20.03
CA VAL A 311 15.76 13.86 20.96
C VAL A 311 17.15 14.28 20.52
N SER A 312 17.49 14.08 19.24
CA SER A 312 18.80 14.48 18.71
C SER A 312 19.03 15.99 18.83
N PHE A 313 18.02 16.80 18.53
CA PHE A 313 18.11 18.25 18.61
C PHE A 313 18.29 18.78 20.04
N LEU A 314 17.64 18.16 21.04
CA LEU A 314 17.71 18.60 22.43
C LEU A 314 18.94 18.08 23.18
N PHE A 315 19.43 16.88 22.85
CA PHE A 315 20.47 16.20 23.64
C PHE A 315 21.81 16.05 22.93
N LEU A 316 21.87 16.13 21.60
CA LEU A 316 23.12 15.94 20.86
C LEU A 316 23.85 17.29 20.70
N PRO A 317 25.01 17.49 21.35
CA PRO A 317 25.82 18.67 21.09
C PRO A 317 26.39 18.63 19.67
N GLU A 318 26.78 19.80 19.14
CA GLU A 318 27.47 19.86 17.86
C GLU A 318 28.82 19.13 17.94
N THR A 319 28.95 18.01 17.21
CA THR A 319 30.15 17.18 17.16
C THR A 319 30.97 17.35 15.89
N TYR A 320 30.49 18.09 14.89
CA TYR A 320 31.17 18.19 13.60
C TYR A 320 32.46 19.03 13.69
N LEU A 321 33.62 18.34 13.70
CA LEU A 321 34.95 18.94 13.91
C LEU A 321 35.24 20.13 12.97
N PRO A 322 34.96 20.09 11.65
CA PRO A 322 35.21 21.23 10.78
C PRO A 322 34.44 22.49 11.18
N LYS A 323 33.22 22.35 11.73
CA LYS A 323 32.42 23.49 12.23
C LYS A 323 32.93 24.01 13.58
N LEU A 324 33.35 23.10 14.47
CA LEU A 324 34.00 23.46 15.73
C LEU A 324 35.30 24.24 15.47
N LEU A 325 36.08 23.85 14.45
CA LEU A 325 37.28 24.57 14.01
C LEU A 325 36.97 25.94 13.40
N ASP A 326 35.85 26.09 12.69
CA ASP A 326 35.37 27.40 12.24
C ASP A 326 35.06 28.34 13.41
N TRP A 327 34.34 27.84 14.42
CA TRP A 327 34.03 28.60 15.63
C TRP A 327 35.29 28.95 16.42
N LYS A 328 36.24 28.02 16.54
CA LYS A 328 37.55 28.27 17.17
C LYS A 328 38.35 29.33 16.41
N ALA A 329 38.40 29.25 15.07
CA ALA A 329 39.06 30.25 14.24
C ALA A 329 38.38 31.62 14.36
N GLU A 330 37.06 31.67 14.44
CA GLU A 330 36.31 32.91 14.71
C GLU A 330 36.62 33.49 16.09
N HIS A 331 36.64 32.66 17.13
CA HIS A 331 36.99 33.09 18.48
C HIS A 331 38.42 33.64 18.54
N LEU A 332 39.39 32.98 17.90
CA LEU A 332 40.77 33.45 17.81
C LEU A 332 40.90 34.78 17.06
N ARG A 333 40.14 34.98 15.97
CA ARG A 333 40.07 36.28 15.27
C ARG A 333 39.56 37.39 16.17
N ARG A 334 38.55 37.12 17.01
CA ARG A 334 37.99 38.11 17.95
C ARG A 334 38.98 38.49 19.05
N LEU A 335 39.76 37.53 19.57
CA LEU A 335 40.74 37.77 20.64
C LEU A 335 42.03 38.44 20.17
N THR A 336 42.56 38.01 19.02
CA THR A 336 43.88 38.47 18.52
C THR A 336 43.79 39.64 17.54
N ASN A 337 42.57 39.94 17.04
CA ASN A 337 42.32 40.85 15.92
C ASN A 337 43.10 40.50 14.63
N ASP A 338 43.61 39.27 14.53
CA ASP A 338 44.36 38.78 13.38
C ASP A 338 43.44 37.97 12.45
N GLN A 339 43.16 38.50 11.26
CA GLN A 339 42.27 37.88 10.27
C GLN A 339 42.86 36.63 9.59
N ARG A 340 44.13 36.28 9.86
CA ARG A 340 44.82 35.13 9.26
C ARG A 340 44.33 33.78 9.77
N TYR A 341 43.67 33.72 10.94
CA TYR A 341 43.08 32.48 11.43
C TYR A 341 41.87 32.06 10.57
N VAL A 342 42.06 31.03 9.76
CA VAL A 342 41.04 30.43 8.89
C VAL A 342 41.10 28.91 9.04
N SER A 343 39.94 28.25 9.15
CA SER A 343 39.90 26.79 9.17
C SER A 343 40.15 26.23 7.76
N ALA A 344 40.61 24.98 7.68
CA ALA A 344 40.73 24.26 6.40
C ALA A 344 39.37 24.14 5.67
N HIS A 345 38.26 24.09 6.41
CA HIS A 345 36.91 24.05 5.86
C HIS A 345 36.52 25.38 5.21
N ALA A 346 36.66 26.50 5.94
CA ALA A 346 36.37 27.84 5.45
C ALA A 346 37.27 28.23 4.27
N GLN A 347 38.53 27.79 4.27
CA GLN A 347 39.45 28.01 3.15
C GLN A 347 39.01 27.25 1.89
N ASN A 348 38.65 25.97 2.03
CA ASN A 348 38.06 25.20 0.94
C ASN A 348 36.76 25.82 0.44
N LEU A 349 35.93 26.39 1.34
CA LEU A 349 34.70 27.11 1.00
C LEU A 349 34.94 28.40 0.19
N ARG A 350 36.06 29.10 0.44
CA ARG A 350 36.43 30.33 -0.28
C ARG A 350 37.05 30.10 -1.65
N GLN A 351 37.75 28.98 -1.85
CA GLN A 351 38.52 28.74 -3.08
C GLN A 351 37.69 28.30 -4.30
N LYS A 352 36.50 27.73 -4.10
CA LYS A 352 35.67 27.21 -5.20
C LYS A 352 34.26 27.80 -5.15
N SER A 353 33.71 28.19 -6.30
CA SER A 353 32.29 28.56 -6.37
C SER A 353 31.40 27.34 -6.11
N PHE A 354 30.20 27.55 -5.55
CA PHE A 354 29.20 26.49 -5.36
C PHE A 354 28.93 25.72 -6.67
N ALA A 355 28.77 26.43 -7.78
CA ALA A 355 28.53 25.82 -9.10
C ALA A 355 29.71 24.96 -9.57
N GLN A 356 30.95 25.40 -9.31
CA GLN A 356 32.15 24.61 -9.63
C GLN A 356 32.24 23.33 -8.80
N ARG A 357 31.89 23.40 -7.50
CA ARG A 357 31.83 22.21 -6.64
C ARG A 357 30.77 21.24 -7.11
N LEU A 358 29.57 21.74 -7.38
CA LEU A 358 28.46 20.91 -7.85
C LEU A 358 28.81 20.22 -9.15
N ARG A 359 29.37 20.93 -10.15
CA ARG A 359 29.84 20.35 -11.40
C ARG A 359 30.92 19.27 -11.19
N THR A 360 31.88 19.54 -10.31
CA THR A 360 32.96 18.59 -10.01
C THR A 360 32.42 17.32 -9.35
N ARG A 361 31.41 17.44 -8.46
CA ARG A 361 30.81 16.31 -7.76
C ARG A 361 29.82 15.53 -8.63
N LEU A 362 28.98 16.20 -9.42
CA LEU A 362 28.01 15.55 -10.33
C LEU A 362 28.68 14.79 -11.48
N SER A 363 29.89 15.18 -11.89
CA SER A 363 30.65 14.46 -12.92
C SER A 363 31.41 13.23 -12.39
N LEU A 364 31.53 13.10 -11.07
CA LEU A 364 32.31 12.05 -10.44
C LEU A 364 31.73 10.63 -10.64
N PRO A 365 30.40 10.40 -10.62
CA PRO A 365 29.84 9.08 -10.87
C PRO A 365 30.16 8.54 -12.26
N LEU A 366 29.98 9.37 -13.29
CA LEU A 366 30.32 9.00 -14.67
C LEU A 366 31.81 8.70 -14.81
N LYS A 367 32.66 9.49 -14.13
CA LYS A 367 34.10 9.25 -14.12
C LYS A 367 34.44 7.88 -13.51
N PHE A 368 33.89 7.56 -12.34
CA PHE A 368 34.18 6.28 -11.66
C PHE A 368 33.73 5.06 -12.46
N ILE A 369 32.59 5.11 -13.16
CA ILE A 369 32.17 4.01 -14.04
C ILE A 369 33.19 3.74 -15.15
N HIS A 370 33.78 4.79 -15.72
CA HIS A 370 34.72 4.62 -16.83
C HIS A 370 36.15 4.32 -16.38
N THR A 371 36.58 4.86 -15.25
CA THR A 371 37.97 4.74 -14.81
C THR A 371 38.21 3.56 -13.87
N GLU A 372 37.21 3.17 -13.08
CA GLU A 372 37.37 2.21 -11.98
C GLU A 372 36.54 0.94 -12.23
N SER A 373 37.21 -0.10 -12.75
CA SER A 373 36.54 -1.38 -13.06
C SER A 373 35.98 -2.08 -11.81
N VAL A 374 36.63 -1.92 -10.66
CA VAL A 374 36.19 -2.49 -9.37
C VAL A 374 34.83 -1.90 -8.95
N ILE A 375 34.75 -0.56 -8.93
CA ILE A 375 33.51 0.17 -8.62
C ILE A 375 32.42 -0.17 -9.63
N THR A 376 32.77 -0.37 -10.90
CA THR A 376 31.79 -0.68 -11.94
C THR A 376 31.14 -2.05 -11.74
N VAL A 377 31.92 -3.12 -11.55
CA VAL A 377 31.35 -4.47 -11.40
C VAL A 377 30.61 -4.62 -10.07
N LEU A 378 31.20 -4.17 -8.96
CA LEU A 378 30.53 -4.21 -7.65
C LEU A 378 29.35 -3.23 -7.60
N GLY A 379 29.45 -2.10 -8.30
CA GLY A 379 28.37 -1.14 -8.46
C GLY A 379 27.19 -1.73 -9.24
N VAL A 380 27.43 -2.40 -10.36
CA VAL A 380 26.39 -3.14 -11.12
C VAL A 380 25.75 -4.21 -10.23
N TYR A 381 26.55 -4.88 -9.40
CA TYR A 381 26.05 -5.85 -8.43
C TYR A 381 25.09 -5.21 -7.42
N LEU A 382 25.51 -4.11 -6.79
CA LEU A 382 24.69 -3.36 -5.83
C LEU A 382 23.45 -2.71 -6.47
N ILE A 383 23.56 -2.29 -7.74
CA ILE A 383 22.42 -1.80 -8.52
C ILE A 383 21.41 -2.92 -8.74
N LEU A 384 21.85 -4.09 -9.21
CA LEU A 384 20.99 -5.25 -9.44
C LEU A 384 20.24 -5.65 -8.16
N LEU A 385 20.96 -5.78 -7.04
CA LEU A 385 20.36 -6.16 -5.76
C LEU A 385 19.27 -5.18 -5.29
N TYR A 386 19.50 -3.87 -5.47
CA TYR A 386 18.51 -2.86 -5.11
C TYR A 386 17.33 -2.85 -6.07
N THR A 387 17.58 -2.96 -7.37
CA THR A 387 16.53 -3.10 -8.38
C THR A 387 15.66 -4.31 -8.08
N LEU A 388 16.27 -5.44 -7.68
CA LEU A 388 15.54 -6.61 -7.21
C LEU A 388 14.70 -6.27 -5.98
N LEU A 389 15.28 -5.70 -4.93
CA LEU A 389 14.55 -5.31 -3.72
C LEU A 389 13.28 -4.49 -4.03
N PHE A 390 13.36 -3.49 -4.92
CA PHE A 390 12.21 -2.67 -5.32
C PHE A 390 11.22 -3.42 -6.22
N THR A 391 11.73 -4.29 -7.09
CA THR A 391 10.90 -5.18 -7.91
C THR A 391 10.09 -6.13 -7.02
N PHE A 392 10.69 -6.66 -5.96
CA PHE A 392 10.01 -7.45 -4.95
C PHE A 392 8.98 -6.62 -4.17
N LEU A 393 9.31 -5.41 -3.71
CA LEU A 393 8.36 -4.54 -3.01
C LEU A 393 7.04 -4.34 -3.79
N SER A 394 7.13 -4.21 -5.12
CA SER A 394 5.95 -4.07 -5.98
C SER A 394 5.36 -5.39 -6.47
N GLY A 395 6.18 -6.44 -6.60
CA GLY A 395 5.80 -7.75 -7.13
C GLY A 395 5.15 -8.67 -6.11
N PHE A 396 5.39 -8.48 -4.80
CA PHE A 396 4.79 -9.31 -3.75
C PHE A 396 3.25 -9.29 -3.76
N ASP A 397 2.64 -8.15 -4.11
CA ASP A 397 1.19 -8.07 -4.30
C ASP A 397 0.71 -9.05 -5.39
N GLN A 398 1.46 -9.18 -6.49
CA GLN A 398 1.10 -10.14 -7.54
C GLN A 398 1.47 -11.58 -7.18
N ILE A 399 2.63 -11.80 -6.58
CA ILE A 399 3.14 -13.14 -6.22
C ILE A 399 2.29 -13.79 -5.11
N PHE A 400 1.84 -13.02 -4.11
CA PHE A 400 1.15 -13.57 -2.95
C PHE A 400 -0.34 -13.22 -2.92
N ARG A 401 -0.72 -11.98 -3.22
CA ARG A 401 -2.14 -11.57 -3.16
C ARG A 401 -2.94 -12.15 -4.30
N GLN A 402 -2.42 -12.06 -5.53
CA GLN A 402 -3.14 -12.54 -6.72
C GLN A 402 -3.07 -14.07 -6.88
N ALA A 403 -1.96 -14.71 -6.50
CA ALA A 403 -1.81 -16.17 -6.64
C ALA A 403 -2.39 -16.98 -5.46
N HIS A 404 -2.47 -16.41 -4.26
CA HIS A 404 -2.91 -17.11 -3.05
C HIS A 404 -4.10 -16.46 -2.32
N ASP A 405 -4.81 -15.51 -2.95
CA ASP A 405 -6.00 -14.83 -2.39
C ASP A 405 -5.78 -14.23 -0.98
N LEU A 406 -4.58 -13.76 -0.67
CA LEU A 406 -4.25 -13.21 0.65
C LEU A 406 -4.85 -11.82 0.87
N ASP A 407 -5.07 -11.47 2.14
CA ASP A 407 -5.43 -10.11 2.53
C ASP A 407 -4.21 -9.15 2.51
N GLU A 408 -4.43 -7.83 2.57
CA GLU A 408 -3.35 -6.83 2.53
C GLU A 408 -2.36 -6.99 3.68
N GLY A 409 -2.86 -7.23 4.90
CA GLY A 409 -2.02 -7.45 6.07
C GLY A 409 -1.23 -8.75 5.97
N GLN A 410 -1.84 -9.80 5.42
CA GLN A 410 -1.18 -11.10 5.21
C GLN A 410 -0.10 -11.03 4.13
N THR A 411 -0.35 -10.27 3.06
CA THR A 411 0.63 -9.99 2.00
C THR A 411 1.81 -9.20 2.56
N GLY A 412 1.54 -8.18 3.40
CA GLY A 412 2.57 -7.47 4.16
C GLY A 412 3.40 -8.37 5.08
N ALA A 413 2.76 -9.33 5.75
CA ALA A 413 3.44 -10.30 6.62
C ALA A 413 4.40 -11.23 5.85
N CYS A 414 4.19 -11.46 4.55
CA CYS A 414 5.09 -12.25 3.72
C CYS A 414 6.49 -11.61 3.58
N PHE A 415 6.60 -10.28 3.70
CA PHE A 415 7.91 -9.61 3.81
C PHE A 415 8.69 -10.06 5.06
N GLY A 416 8.01 -10.64 6.06
CA GLY A 416 8.63 -11.28 7.22
C GLY A 416 9.60 -12.39 6.84
N ALA A 417 9.39 -13.12 5.75
CA ALA A 417 10.35 -14.13 5.29
C ALA A 417 11.65 -13.48 4.79
N LEU A 418 11.54 -12.38 4.04
CA LEU A 418 12.67 -11.58 3.61
C LEU A 418 13.41 -10.99 4.83
N ALA A 419 12.65 -10.51 5.83
CA ALA A 419 13.20 -9.95 7.07
C ALA A 419 13.95 -11.01 7.85
N ALA A 420 13.37 -12.19 8.02
CA ALA A 420 13.98 -13.31 8.72
C ALA A 420 15.30 -13.75 8.07
N GLY A 421 15.35 -13.79 6.73
CA GLY A 421 16.59 -14.07 5.98
C GLY A 421 17.67 -13.03 6.25
N ALA A 422 17.29 -11.75 6.18
CA ALA A 422 18.18 -10.64 6.48
C ALA A 422 18.71 -10.66 7.93
N THR A 423 17.83 -10.89 8.91
CA THR A 423 18.18 -11.00 10.32
C THR A 423 19.09 -12.19 10.59
N SER A 424 18.86 -13.32 9.91
CA SER A 424 19.71 -14.50 10.03
C SER A 424 21.16 -14.20 9.64
N PHE A 425 21.36 -13.42 8.57
CA PHE A 425 22.70 -12.95 8.21
C PHE A 425 23.25 -11.96 9.24
N MET A 426 22.44 -11.00 9.72
CA MET A 426 22.85 -10.03 10.74
C MET A 426 23.34 -10.71 12.02
N LEU A 427 22.67 -11.78 12.47
CA LEU A 427 23.09 -12.59 13.62
C LEU A 427 24.40 -13.35 13.35
N ALA A 428 24.73 -13.65 12.09
CA ALA A 428 25.99 -14.27 11.70
C ALA A 428 27.15 -13.26 11.58
N VAL A 429 26.89 -11.95 11.47
CA VAL A 429 27.92 -10.90 11.33
C VAL A 429 28.93 -10.90 12.50
N PRO A 430 28.53 -11.00 13.78
CA PRO A 430 29.49 -11.11 14.88
C PRO A 430 30.43 -12.31 14.75
N GLY A 431 29.93 -13.44 14.24
CA GLY A 431 30.74 -14.64 13.98
C GLY A 431 31.79 -14.42 12.89
N LEU A 432 31.38 -13.78 11.78
CA LEU A 432 32.29 -13.37 10.70
C LEU A 432 33.35 -12.38 11.19
N TYR A 433 32.96 -11.44 12.07
CA TYR A 433 33.87 -10.48 12.67
C TYR A 433 34.87 -11.13 13.63
N LEU A 434 34.43 -12.04 14.50
CA LEU A 434 35.32 -12.80 15.38
C LEU A 434 36.30 -13.65 14.56
N TRP A 435 35.84 -14.20 13.45
CA TRP A 435 36.69 -14.92 12.51
C TRP A 435 37.73 -14.02 11.84
N ALA A 436 37.33 -12.81 11.43
CA ALA A 436 38.23 -11.76 10.93
C ALA A 436 39.32 -11.44 11.96
N ARG A 437 38.93 -11.01 13.17
CA ARG A 437 39.85 -10.67 14.26
C ARG A 437 40.81 -11.79 14.62
N ARG A 438 40.34 -13.05 14.69
CA ARG A 438 41.20 -14.20 14.95
C ARG A 438 42.22 -14.45 13.85
N ARG A 439 41.93 -14.06 12.61
CA ARG A 439 42.87 -14.18 11.49
C ARG A 439 43.87 -13.03 11.49
N GLU A 440 43.38 -11.81 11.73
CA GLU A 440 44.18 -10.60 11.94
C GLU A 440 45.23 -10.80 13.05
N ALA A 441 44.80 -11.29 14.22
CA ALA A 441 45.70 -11.60 15.34
C ALA A 441 46.76 -12.67 14.97
N ARG A 442 46.38 -13.66 14.16
CA ARG A 442 47.33 -14.68 13.66
C ARG A 442 48.34 -14.09 12.68
N LEU A 443 47.92 -13.21 11.79
CA LEU A 443 48.79 -12.48 10.86
C LEU A 443 49.75 -11.55 11.61
N ALA A 444 49.25 -10.75 12.56
CA ALA A 444 50.09 -9.88 13.40
C ALA A 444 51.16 -10.69 14.17
N SER A 445 50.80 -11.86 14.70
CA SER A 445 51.75 -12.74 15.38
C SER A 445 52.79 -13.41 14.45
N SER A 446 52.45 -13.61 13.18
CA SER A 446 53.31 -14.30 12.20
C SER A 446 54.26 -13.35 11.46
N THR A 447 53.93 -12.07 11.35
CA THR A 447 54.68 -11.11 10.50
C THR A 447 55.58 -10.17 11.31
N GLN A 448 55.53 -10.21 12.66
CA GLN A 448 56.22 -9.26 13.56
C GLN A 448 55.89 -7.76 13.33
N ASP A 449 55.04 -7.44 12.35
CA ASP A 449 54.49 -6.12 12.11
C ASP A 449 53.23 -5.91 12.95
N ALA A 450 53.31 -4.99 13.91
CA ALA A 450 52.18 -4.60 14.76
C ALA A 450 51.02 -3.95 13.97
N ASN A 451 51.27 -3.53 12.71
CA ASN A 451 50.31 -2.90 11.80
C ASN A 451 49.84 -3.82 10.65
N ALA A 452 50.02 -5.14 10.75
CA ALA A 452 49.54 -6.07 9.73
C ALA A 452 47.99 -6.06 9.68
N THR A 453 47.42 -5.26 8.78
CA THR A 453 45.96 -5.15 8.57
C THR A 453 45.44 -6.25 7.65
N LEU A 454 44.18 -6.67 7.84
CA LEU A 454 43.53 -7.62 6.95
C LEU A 454 43.42 -7.06 5.52
N GLU A 455 43.71 -7.90 4.54
CA GLU A 455 43.48 -7.60 3.13
C GLU A 455 41.97 -7.37 2.88
N PRO A 456 41.57 -6.29 2.18
CA PRO A 456 40.17 -5.97 1.88
C PRO A 456 39.38 -7.13 1.24
N GLU A 457 40.07 -8.00 0.51
CA GLU A 457 39.57 -9.21 -0.14
C GLU A 457 38.92 -10.20 0.87
N PHE A 458 39.27 -10.11 2.16
CA PHE A 458 38.63 -10.90 3.21
C PHE A 458 37.16 -10.50 3.45
N ARG A 459 36.77 -9.26 3.12
CA ARG A 459 35.36 -8.84 3.22
C ARG A 459 34.46 -9.51 2.18
N LEU A 460 35.02 -10.10 1.11
CA LEU A 460 34.27 -10.76 0.03
C LEU A 460 33.83 -12.20 0.35
N TYR A 461 34.27 -12.78 1.48
CA TYR A 461 33.96 -14.18 1.82
C TYR A 461 32.46 -14.50 1.86
N PRO A 462 31.59 -13.68 2.48
CA PRO A 462 30.14 -13.87 2.40
C PRO A 462 29.62 -13.87 0.95
N GLY A 463 30.24 -13.08 0.08
CA GLY A 463 29.92 -12.99 -1.34
C GLY A 463 30.25 -14.26 -2.13
N PHE A 464 31.21 -15.10 -1.71
CA PHE A 464 31.47 -16.38 -2.38
C PHE A 464 30.30 -17.36 -2.24
N VAL A 465 29.65 -17.36 -1.06
CA VAL A 465 28.51 -18.22 -0.78
C VAL A 465 27.25 -17.61 -1.38
N ALA A 466 27.06 -16.31 -1.19
CA ALA A 466 25.86 -15.62 -1.66
C ALA A 466 25.81 -15.44 -3.19
N GLY A 467 26.95 -15.34 -3.87
CA GLY A 467 27.03 -15.12 -5.33
C GLY A 467 26.27 -16.18 -6.14
N PRO A 468 26.53 -17.49 -5.96
CA PRO A 468 25.77 -18.57 -6.60
C PRO A 468 24.36 -18.77 -6.04
N LEU A 469 24.13 -18.41 -4.77
CA LEU A 469 22.79 -18.53 -4.15
C LEU A 469 21.81 -17.47 -4.67
N LEU A 470 22.28 -16.31 -5.14
CA LEU A 470 21.45 -15.28 -5.74
C LEU A 470 20.64 -15.78 -6.95
N PRO A 471 21.25 -16.30 -8.04
CA PRO A 471 20.48 -16.83 -9.15
C PRO A 471 19.64 -18.05 -8.74
N ALA A 472 20.10 -18.88 -7.79
CA ALA A 472 19.32 -20.00 -7.28
C ALA A 472 18.02 -19.53 -6.61
N ALA A 473 18.07 -18.47 -5.78
CA ALA A 473 16.88 -17.88 -5.16
C ALA A 473 15.92 -17.28 -6.18
N LEU A 474 16.44 -16.61 -7.22
CA LEU A 474 15.62 -15.99 -8.27
C LEU A 474 14.94 -17.03 -9.17
N PHE A 475 15.65 -18.09 -9.58
CA PHE A 475 15.06 -19.17 -10.36
C PHE A 475 14.08 -19.98 -9.53
N TRP A 476 14.39 -20.25 -8.26
CA TRP A 476 13.47 -20.91 -7.34
C TRP A 476 12.17 -20.10 -7.27
N LEU A 477 12.24 -18.83 -6.91
CA LEU A 477 11.06 -17.98 -6.80
C LEU A 477 10.26 -17.92 -8.11
N GLY A 478 10.94 -17.64 -9.23
CA GLY A 478 10.28 -17.47 -10.53
C GLY A 478 9.52 -18.71 -11.01
N TRP A 479 9.99 -19.91 -10.67
CA TRP A 479 9.34 -21.15 -11.11
C TRP A 479 8.40 -21.75 -10.06
N THR A 480 8.46 -21.29 -8.81
CA THR A 480 7.53 -21.72 -7.76
C THR A 480 6.30 -20.82 -7.60
N ASP A 481 6.25 -19.71 -8.33
CA ASP A 481 5.08 -18.84 -8.44
C ASP A 481 4.01 -19.46 -9.36
N VAL A 482 3.40 -20.55 -8.88
CA VAL A 482 2.29 -21.25 -9.54
C VAL A 482 1.25 -21.55 -8.47
N GLU A 483 -0.03 -21.33 -8.76
CA GLU A 483 -1.17 -21.61 -7.84
C GLU A 483 -1.14 -23.04 -7.27
N MET A 484 -0.49 -23.98 -7.95
CA MET A 484 -0.38 -25.38 -7.55
C MET A 484 0.67 -25.65 -6.45
N ILE A 485 1.57 -24.71 -6.17
CA ILE A 485 2.68 -24.90 -5.21
C ILE A 485 2.34 -24.23 -3.87
N PRO A 486 2.60 -24.89 -2.72
CA PRO A 486 2.36 -24.28 -1.41
C PRO A 486 3.18 -23.01 -1.20
N MET A 487 2.55 -21.99 -0.60
CA MET A 487 3.16 -20.68 -0.27
C MET A 487 4.50 -20.79 0.47
N TRP A 488 4.71 -21.84 1.27
CA TRP A 488 5.95 -22.08 2.01
C TRP A 488 7.20 -22.18 1.13
N SER A 489 7.08 -22.68 -0.09
CA SER A 489 8.20 -22.74 -1.04
C SER A 489 8.63 -21.33 -1.45
N VAL A 490 7.65 -20.47 -1.78
CA VAL A 490 7.90 -19.08 -2.19
C VAL A 490 8.48 -18.28 -1.03
N LEU A 491 7.96 -18.47 0.19
CA LEU A 491 8.54 -17.87 1.40
C LEU A 491 9.98 -18.35 1.67
N GLY A 492 10.29 -19.62 1.42
CA GLY A 492 11.65 -20.14 1.51
C GLY A 492 12.61 -19.48 0.52
N ALA A 493 12.16 -19.24 -0.72
CA ALA A 493 12.93 -18.49 -1.72
C ALA A 493 13.14 -17.02 -1.29
N CYS A 494 12.12 -16.36 -0.74
CA CYS A 494 12.23 -15.01 -0.19
C CYS A 494 13.20 -14.93 1.00
N PHE A 495 13.19 -15.92 1.90
CA PHE A 495 14.16 -16.04 2.99
C PHE A 495 15.59 -16.14 2.46
N LEU A 496 15.83 -17.04 1.50
CA LEU A 496 17.14 -17.19 0.89
C LEU A 496 17.59 -15.91 0.19
N PHE A 497 16.69 -15.25 -0.53
CA PHE A 497 16.96 -13.97 -1.17
C PHE A 497 17.34 -12.90 -0.15
N GLY A 498 16.66 -12.81 1.00
CA GLY A 498 16.98 -11.85 2.06
C GLY A 498 18.35 -12.06 2.69
N LEU A 499 18.73 -13.32 2.92
CA LEU A 499 20.06 -13.69 3.40
C LEU A 499 21.15 -13.28 2.40
N VAL A 500 20.93 -13.61 1.13
CA VAL A 500 21.84 -13.30 0.02
C VAL A 500 21.97 -11.79 -0.17
N LEU A 501 20.85 -11.07 -0.14
CA LEU A 501 20.80 -9.61 -0.26
C LEU A 501 21.70 -8.96 0.79
N MET A 502 21.55 -9.30 2.06
CA MET A 502 22.39 -8.74 3.12
C MET A 502 23.87 -9.14 2.97
N ALA A 503 24.15 -10.41 2.70
CA ALA A 503 25.52 -10.91 2.56
C ALA A 503 26.30 -10.16 1.46
N LEU A 504 25.66 -9.91 0.32
CA LEU A 504 26.30 -9.24 -0.82
C LEU A 504 26.37 -7.73 -0.66
N TYR A 505 25.37 -7.12 -0.01
CA TYR A 505 25.44 -5.71 0.37
C TYR A 505 26.60 -5.43 1.31
N THR A 506 26.66 -6.14 2.45
CA THR A 506 27.70 -5.93 3.46
C THR A 506 29.09 -6.21 2.90
N SER A 507 29.27 -7.28 2.12
CA SER A 507 30.58 -7.59 1.53
C SER A 507 31.03 -6.58 0.48
N SER A 508 30.14 -6.15 -0.42
CA SER A 508 30.49 -5.20 -1.49
C SER A 508 30.73 -3.79 -0.95
N TYR A 509 29.88 -3.31 -0.02
CA TYR A 509 30.08 -2.02 0.64
C TYR A 509 31.39 -2.00 1.40
N GLY A 510 31.61 -3.02 2.25
CA GLY A 510 32.81 -3.09 3.06
C GLY A 510 34.09 -3.15 2.22
N TYR A 511 34.08 -3.88 1.09
CA TYR A 511 35.23 -3.95 0.19
C TYR A 511 35.53 -2.60 -0.48
N ILE A 512 34.51 -1.84 -0.88
CA ILE A 512 34.69 -0.51 -1.50
C ILE A 512 35.25 0.47 -0.48
N VAL A 513 34.74 0.46 0.76
CA VAL A 513 35.25 1.31 1.84
C VAL A 513 36.72 1.04 2.11
N ASP A 514 37.10 -0.22 2.28
CA ASP A 514 38.49 -0.58 2.56
C ASP A 514 39.45 -0.36 1.37
N SER A 515 38.95 -0.47 0.14
CA SER A 515 39.79 -0.31 -1.06
C SER A 515 40.07 1.16 -1.39
N TYR A 516 39.12 2.07 -1.12
CA TYR A 516 39.17 3.47 -1.54
C TYR A 516 39.27 4.48 -0.39
N GLY A 517 39.09 4.06 0.87
CA GLY A 517 39.22 4.88 2.09
C GLY A 517 38.58 6.27 1.98
N VAL A 518 39.41 7.32 1.94
CA VAL A 518 38.94 8.72 1.86
C VAL A 518 38.07 8.99 0.61
N HIS A 519 38.28 8.26 -0.48
CA HIS A 519 37.49 8.38 -1.70
C HIS A 519 36.26 7.45 -1.73
N ALA A 520 36.12 6.53 -0.77
CA ALA A 520 35.03 5.56 -0.75
C ALA A 520 33.65 6.19 -0.61
N GLY A 521 33.49 7.20 0.25
CA GLY A 521 32.21 7.90 0.40
C GLY A 521 31.71 8.48 -0.93
N SER A 522 32.61 9.08 -1.71
CA SER A 522 32.27 9.61 -3.04
C SER A 522 31.96 8.51 -4.06
N ALA A 523 32.66 7.37 -4.00
CA ALA A 523 32.39 6.20 -4.85
C ALA A 523 31.03 5.56 -4.54
N LEU A 524 30.69 5.42 -3.26
CA LEU A 524 29.41 4.88 -2.80
C LEU A 524 28.25 5.80 -3.15
N SER A 525 28.41 7.13 -3.03
CA SER A 525 27.39 8.09 -3.50
C SER A 525 27.15 7.98 -5.00
N ALA A 526 28.22 7.78 -5.79
CA ALA A 526 28.11 7.58 -7.23
C ALA A 526 27.31 6.32 -7.60
N ILE A 527 27.63 5.18 -6.96
CA ILE A 527 26.87 3.93 -7.14
C ILE A 527 25.41 4.15 -6.71
N THR A 528 25.19 4.79 -5.57
CA THR A 528 23.85 5.04 -5.02
C THR A 528 23.00 5.90 -5.95
N MET A 529 23.59 6.92 -6.59
CA MET A 529 22.89 7.76 -7.57
C MET A 529 22.39 6.95 -8.77
N LEU A 530 23.27 6.13 -9.38
CA LEU A 530 22.90 5.26 -10.52
C LEU A 530 21.84 4.24 -10.11
N ARG A 531 22.02 3.65 -8.93
CA ARG A 531 21.11 2.69 -8.33
C ARG A 531 19.70 3.25 -8.17
N TYR A 532 19.55 4.48 -7.69
CA TYR A 532 18.23 5.11 -7.56
C TYR A 532 17.59 5.44 -8.91
N ILE A 533 18.38 5.87 -9.91
CA ILE A 533 17.87 6.12 -11.26
C ILE A 533 17.35 4.81 -11.89
N ILE A 534 18.15 3.75 -11.84
CA ILE A 534 17.82 2.45 -12.45
C ILE A 534 16.67 1.77 -11.70
N ALA A 535 16.71 1.74 -10.36
CA ALA A 535 15.63 1.16 -9.56
C ALA A 535 14.34 1.96 -9.66
N GLY A 536 14.39 3.29 -9.72
CA GLY A 536 13.21 4.13 -9.96
C GLY A 536 12.60 3.88 -11.33
N GLY A 537 13.44 3.79 -12.37
CA GLY A 537 12.98 3.41 -13.72
C GLY A 537 12.37 2.00 -13.75
N MET A 538 12.99 1.04 -13.07
CA MET A 538 12.47 -0.32 -13.02
C MET A 538 11.17 -0.41 -12.21
N ALA A 539 11.04 0.29 -11.08
CA ALA A 539 9.81 0.30 -10.27
C ALA A 539 8.59 0.76 -11.08
N LEU A 540 8.76 1.72 -12.00
CA LEU A 540 7.70 2.14 -12.93
C LEU A 540 7.37 1.03 -13.96
N GLY A 541 8.38 0.28 -14.39
CA GLY A 541 8.24 -0.83 -15.33
C GLY A 541 7.79 -2.16 -14.70
N THR A 542 7.85 -2.31 -13.38
CA THR A 542 7.58 -3.59 -12.69
C THR A 542 6.15 -4.07 -12.88
N ARG A 543 5.15 -3.21 -12.63
CA ARG A 543 3.73 -3.56 -12.81
C ARG A 543 3.42 -4.04 -14.22
N PRO A 544 3.75 -3.30 -15.30
CA PRO A 544 3.49 -3.78 -16.66
C PRO A 544 4.30 -5.03 -16.98
N LEU A 545 5.54 -5.16 -16.49
CA LEU A 545 6.35 -6.35 -16.75
C LEU A 545 5.68 -7.64 -16.22
N PHE A 546 5.01 -7.55 -15.08
CA PHE A 546 4.31 -8.68 -14.49
C PHE A 546 2.89 -8.91 -15.03
N THR A 547 2.20 -7.87 -15.54
CA THR A 547 0.84 -8.02 -16.09
C THR A 547 0.79 -8.37 -17.58
N VAL A 548 1.90 -8.27 -18.31
CA VAL A 548 1.94 -8.63 -19.74
C VAL A 548 1.62 -10.13 -19.92
N PRO A 549 0.60 -10.47 -20.73
CA PRO A 549 0.22 -11.85 -20.99
C PRO A 549 1.38 -12.68 -21.53
N GLY A 550 1.69 -13.80 -20.89
CA GLY A 550 2.76 -14.72 -21.29
C GLY A 550 4.15 -14.42 -20.73
N PHE A 551 4.41 -13.22 -20.19
CA PHE A 551 5.69 -12.88 -19.55
C PHE A 551 5.64 -13.15 -18.04
N GLY A 552 4.70 -12.51 -17.34
CA GLY A 552 4.45 -12.72 -15.92
C GLY A 552 5.67 -12.61 -15.00
N VAL A 553 5.51 -13.10 -13.77
CA VAL A 553 6.61 -13.17 -12.78
C VAL A 553 7.70 -14.14 -13.21
N LYS A 554 7.31 -15.28 -13.83
CA LYS A 554 8.21 -16.38 -14.21
C LYS A 554 9.37 -15.93 -15.11
N TRP A 555 9.07 -15.22 -16.20
CA TRP A 555 10.11 -14.77 -17.13
C TRP A 555 10.88 -13.57 -16.60
N THR A 556 10.23 -12.69 -15.85
CA THR A 556 10.89 -11.57 -15.16
C THR A 556 12.01 -12.07 -14.24
N MET A 557 11.69 -13.03 -13.38
CA MET A 557 12.65 -13.60 -12.42
C MET A 557 13.72 -14.43 -13.13
N THR A 558 13.38 -15.10 -14.23
CA THR A 558 14.36 -15.84 -15.05
C THR A 558 15.38 -14.91 -15.70
N ILE A 559 14.95 -13.77 -16.27
CA ILE A 559 15.86 -12.81 -16.89
C ILE A 559 16.79 -12.19 -15.85
N LEU A 560 16.24 -11.77 -14.70
CA LEU A 560 17.04 -11.23 -13.61
C LEU A 560 17.98 -12.28 -13.02
N GLY A 561 17.55 -13.55 -12.95
CA GLY A 561 18.37 -14.70 -12.61
C GLY A 561 19.54 -14.91 -13.57
N CYS A 562 19.31 -14.81 -14.89
CA CYS A 562 20.38 -14.89 -15.88
C CYS A 562 21.41 -13.77 -15.72
N VAL A 563 20.96 -12.53 -15.44
CA VAL A 563 21.88 -11.41 -15.14
C VAL A 563 22.67 -11.71 -13.85
N ALA A 564 22.03 -12.26 -12.82
CA ALA A 564 22.69 -12.67 -11.59
C ALA A 564 23.72 -13.79 -11.81
N VAL A 565 23.48 -14.75 -12.72
CA VAL A 565 24.45 -15.80 -13.09
C VAL A 565 25.72 -15.19 -13.69
N VAL A 566 25.58 -14.19 -14.57
CA VAL A 566 26.75 -13.51 -15.18
C VAL A 566 27.58 -12.79 -14.11
N LEU A 567 26.94 -12.29 -13.06
CA LEU A 567 27.58 -11.56 -11.97
C LEU A 567 28.04 -12.45 -10.81
N ALA A 568 27.53 -13.68 -10.68
CA ALA A 568 27.88 -14.64 -9.64
C ALA A 568 29.40 -14.91 -9.48
N PRO A 569 30.23 -14.98 -10.55
CA PRO A 569 31.68 -15.18 -10.39
C PRO A 569 32.44 -13.92 -9.95
N ALA A 570 31.80 -12.75 -9.90
CA ALA A 570 32.50 -11.48 -9.63
C ALA A 570 33.28 -11.47 -8.29
N PRO A 571 32.73 -11.94 -7.14
CA PRO A 571 33.50 -12.00 -5.89
C PRO A 571 34.75 -12.88 -6.02
N PHE A 572 34.66 -14.03 -6.69
CA PHE A 572 35.80 -14.94 -6.93
C PHE A 572 36.88 -14.31 -7.81
N VAL A 573 36.47 -13.58 -8.86
CA VAL A 573 37.39 -12.84 -9.73
C VAL A 573 38.12 -11.76 -8.94
N PHE A 574 37.41 -11.01 -8.10
CA PHE A 574 38.02 -9.97 -7.27
C PHE A 574 38.95 -10.51 -6.19
N TRP A 575 38.69 -11.70 -5.64
CA TRP A 575 39.63 -12.33 -4.72
C TRP A 575 40.97 -12.64 -5.38
N LYS A 576 40.97 -13.10 -6.64
CA LYS A 576 42.21 -13.46 -7.36
C LYS A 576 42.89 -12.27 -8.03
N MET A 577 42.11 -11.29 -8.50
CA MET A 577 42.59 -10.17 -9.33
C MET A 577 42.54 -8.81 -8.61
N GLY A 578 41.93 -8.73 -7.43
CA GLY A 578 41.74 -7.51 -6.64
C GLY A 578 43.02 -6.71 -6.42
N PRO A 579 44.13 -7.33 -5.95
CA PRO A 579 45.39 -6.62 -5.76
C PRO A 579 45.97 -6.05 -7.06
N LYS A 580 45.77 -6.73 -8.20
CA LYS A 580 46.24 -6.26 -9.52
C LYS A 580 45.37 -5.12 -10.05
N LEU A 581 44.06 -5.19 -9.82
CA LEU A 581 43.10 -4.18 -10.24
C LEU A 581 43.24 -2.90 -9.42
N ARG A 582 43.49 -3.01 -8.10
CA ARG A 582 43.76 -1.88 -7.22
C ARG A 582 45.07 -1.16 -7.56
N LYS A 583 46.14 -1.90 -7.88
CA LYS A 583 47.41 -1.29 -8.33
C LYS A 583 47.29 -0.48 -9.63
N ARG A 584 46.25 -0.74 -10.43
CA ARG A 584 45.97 -0.02 -11.68
C ARG A 584 45.02 1.17 -11.48
N SER A 585 44.38 1.27 -10.32
CA SER A 585 43.48 2.36 -9.96
C SER A 585 44.28 3.58 -9.53
N ALA A 586 43.82 4.78 -9.94
CA ALA A 586 44.39 6.04 -9.49
C ALA A 586 43.84 6.50 -8.13
N TYR A 587 42.79 5.84 -7.63
CA TYR A 587 42.01 6.25 -6.46
C TYR A 587 42.02 5.24 -5.31
N ALA A 588 42.54 4.02 -5.54
CA ALA A 588 42.62 2.98 -4.51
C ALA A 588 43.87 3.17 -3.64
N ILE A 589 43.73 2.93 -2.34
CA ILE A 589 44.85 3.02 -1.39
C ILE A 589 45.76 1.80 -1.59
N SER A 590 47.06 2.04 -1.75
CA SER A 590 48.07 0.97 -1.80
C SER A 590 48.40 0.48 -0.38
N PRO A 591 48.67 -0.83 -0.16
CA PRO A 591 48.95 -1.36 1.18
C PRO A 591 50.12 -0.70 1.93
N CYS A 592 50.99 0.06 1.26
CA CYS A 592 52.11 0.77 1.86
C CYS A 592 51.79 2.19 2.37
N GLU A 593 50.55 2.68 2.21
CA GLU A 593 50.13 4.03 2.64
C GLU A 593 49.16 4.02 3.85
N LYS A 594 48.93 2.86 4.49
CA LYS A 594 48.11 2.76 5.71
C LYS A 594 48.91 3.07 6.97
#